data_AF-A0A1I7PHJ7-F1
#
_entry.id   AF-A0A1I7PHJ7-F1
#
_cell.length_a   1.000
_cell.length_b   1.000
_cell.length_c   1.000
_cell.angle_alpha   90.00
_cell.angle_beta   90.00
_cell.angle_gamma   90.00
#
_symmetry.space_group_name_H-M   'P 1'
#
loop_
_entity.id
_entity.type
_entity.pdbx_description
1 polymer ?
#
loop_
_entity_poly.entity_id
_entity_poly.type
_entity_poly.pdbx_seq_one_letter_code
_entity_poly.pdbx_strand_id
1 'polypeptide(L)'
;MLRAVIVIRRLVARQRAYTAIFLPGEEPQVIPTTDYEHGRILQIYKQDRPHPDIHNDFTDFLLQPSVQPTPPAAPKPPAHPTGEL
;
A
#
# COMPACT_ATOMS: atom_id res chain seq x y z
N MET A 1 -12.31 16.09 -19.33
CA MET A 1 -11.24 15.12 -19.65
C MET A 1 -11.34 14.00 -18.62
N LEU A 2 -11.70 12.78 -19.01
CA LEU A 2 -11.55 11.63 -18.09
C LEU A 2 -10.05 11.41 -17.87
N ARG A 3 -9.60 11.48 -16.62
CA ARG A 3 -8.25 11.02 -16.28
C ARG A 3 -8.21 9.51 -16.50
N ALA A 4 -7.25 9.04 -17.29
CA ALA A 4 -7.02 7.61 -17.44
C ALA A 4 -6.43 7.08 -16.12
N VAL A 5 -7.30 6.54 -15.25
CA VAL A 5 -6.91 5.90 -13.99
C VAL A 5 -7.18 4.41 -14.14
N ILE A 6 -6.15 3.59 -13.94
CA ILE A 6 -6.29 2.14 -13.85
C ILE A 6 -6.95 1.84 -12.50
N VAL A 7 -8.01 1.05 -12.49
CA VAL A 7 -8.65 0.63 -11.24
C VAL A 7 -8.35 -0.84 -11.01
N ILE A 8 -7.80 -1.17 -9.84
CA ILE A 8 -7.52 -2.55 -9.43
C ILE A 8 -8.32 -2.85 -8.17
N ARG A 9 -9.09 -3.94 -8.18
CA ARG A 9 -9.95 -4.36 -7.07
C ARG A 9 -9.77 -5.82 -6.75
N ARG A 10 -9.89 -6.16 -5.46
CA ARG A 10 -9.96 -7.54 -5.00
C ARG A 10 -11.41 -8.00 -5.01
N LEU A 11 -11.67 -9.13 -5.66
CA LEU A 11 -12.95 -9.82 -5.63
C LEU A 11 -12.80 -11.13 -4.86
N VAL A 12 -13.83 -11.50 -4.09
CA VAL A 12 -13.86 -12.77 -3.35
C VAL A 12 -15.16 -13.48 -3.71
N ALA A 13 -15.04 -14.70 -4.23
CA ALA A 13 -16.17 -15.54 -4.55
C ALA A 13 -16.01 -16.90 -3.86
N ARG A 14 -16.86 -17.14 -2.84
CA ARG A 14 -16.88 -18.36 -2.02
C ARG A 14 -15.51 -18.67 -1.40
N GLN A 15 -14.74 -19.54 -2.05
CA GLN A 15 -13.44 -20.03 -1.59
C GLN A 15 -12.27 -19.53 -2.45
N ARG A 16 -12.51 -18.65 -3.42
CA ARG A 16 -11.48 -18.13 -4.32
C ARG A 16 -11.45 -16.61 -4.28
N ALA A 17 -10.25 -16.07 -4.35
CA ALA A 17 -10.01 -14.65 -4.52
C ALA A 17 -9.52 -14.38 -5.95
N TYR A 18 -9.81 -13.19 -6.43
CA TYR A 18 -9.47 -12.72 -7.76
C TYR A 18 -9.02 -11.27 -7.68
N THR A 19 -8.19 -10.88 -8.63
CA THR A 19 -7.87 -9.49 -8.90
C THR A 19 -8.56 -9.08 -10.19
N ALA A 20 -9.36 -8.01 -10.14
CA ALA A 20 -9.98 -7.40 -11.30
C ALA A 20 -9.24 -6.11 -11.66
N ILE A 21 -8.81 -6.00 -12.91
CA ILE A 21 -8.10 -4.86 -13.48
C ILE A 21 -9.03 -4.21 -14.52
N PHE A 22 -9.30 -2.92 -14.34
CA PHE A 22 -10.18 -2.14 -15.20
C PHE A 22 -9.34 -1.05 -15.89
N LEU A 23 -9.24 -1.14 -17.22
CA LEU A 23 -8.59 -0.16 -18.06
C LEU A 23 -9.65 0.66 -18.81
N PRO A 24 -9.51 2.00 -18.94
CA PRO A 24 -10.48 2.81 -19.66
C PRO A 24 -10.65 2.35 -21.12
N GLY A 25 -11.86 1.92 -21.48
CA GLY A 25 -12.18 1.49 -22.85
C GLY A 25 -11.87 0.02 -23.16
N GLU A 26 -11.41 -0.76 -22.18
CA GLU A 26 -11.20 -2.20 -22.32
C GLU A 26 -12.16 -3.00 -21.43
N GLU A 27 -12.39 -4.25 -21.79
CA GLU A 27 -13.10 -5.20 -20.94
C GLU A 27 -12.31 -5.49 -19.66
N PRO A 28 -12.98 -5.68 -18.50
CA PRO A 28 -12.30 -6.00 -17.25
C PRO A 28 -11.53 -7.33 -17.34
N GLN A 29 -10.28 -7.32 -16.89
CA GLN A 29 -9.49 -8.55 -16.74
C GLN A 29 -9.63 -9.08 -15.31
N VAL A 30 -10.19 -10.28 -15.15
CA VAL A 30 -10.39 -10.92 -13.84
C VAL A 30 -9.52 -12.16 -13.74
N ILE A 31 -8.53 -12.12 -12.85
CA ILE A 31 -7.50 -13.16 -12.71
C ILE A 31 -7.62 -13.78 -11.33
N PRO A 32 -7.68 -15.13 -11.19
CA PRO A 32 -7.60 -15.78 -9.88
C PRO A 32 -6.27 -15.44 -9.21
N THR A 33 -6.30 -14.96 -7.97
CA THR A 33 -5.11 -14.55 -7.23
C THR A 33 -5.26 -14.84 -5.75
N THR A 34 -4.16 -15.21 -5.11
CA THR A 34 -3.98 -15.18 -3.66
C THR A 34 -3.84 -13.74 -3.15
N ASP A 35 -3.90 -13.55 -1.83
CA ASP A 35 -3.70 -12.23 -1.21
C ASP A 35 -2.30 -11.67 -1.42
N TYR A 36 -1.30 -12.57 -1.42
CA TYR A 36 0.08 -12.21 -1.71
C TYR A 36 0.23 -11.72 -3.15
N GLU A 37 -0.33 -12.44 -4.13
CA GLU A 37 -0.29 -12.05 -5.54
C GLU A 37 -1.03 -10.73 -5.79
N HIS A 38 -2.21 -10.56 -5.18
CA HIS A 38 -2.94 -9.30 -5.25
C HIS A 38 -2.10 -8.13 -4.71
N GLY A 39 -1.48 -8.28 -3.53
CA GLY A 39 -0.60 -7.27 -2.96
C GLY A 39 0.59 -6.96 -3.86
N ARG A 40 1.16 -7.98 -4.53
CA ARG A 40 2.26 -7.78 -5.48
C ARG A 40 1.80 -7.02 -6.73
N ILE A 41 0.61 -7.29 -7.24
CA ILE A 41 0.01 -6.53 -8.35
C ILE A 41 -0.15 -5.06 -7.95
N LEU A 42 -0.71 -4.77 -6.77
CA LEU A 42 -0.85 -3.39 -6.28
C LEU A 42 0.50 -2.67 -6.21
N GLN A 43 1.56 -3.34 -5.75
CA GLN A 43 2.91 -2.76 -5.70
C GLN A 43 3.47 -2.43 -7.10
N ILE A 44 3.26 -3.31 -8.08
CA ILE A 44 3.73 -3.10 -9.46
C ILE A 44 3.07 -1.85 -10.06
N TYR A 45 1.76 -1.71 -9.85
CA TYR A 45 0.98 -0.54 -10.31
C TYR A 45 1.01 0.65 -9.35
N LYS A 46 1.80 0.58 -8.26
CA LYS A 46 1.94 1.66 -7.27
C LYS A 46 0.60 2.10 -6.69
N GLN A 47 -0.30 1.15 -6.44
CA GLN A 47 -1.61 1.33 -5.79
C GLN A 47 -1.63 0.73 -4.37
N ASP A 48 -0.48 0.31 -3.85
CA ASP A 48 -0.34 -0.28 -2.51
C ASP A 48 -0.24 0.76 -1.39
N ARG A 49 0.21 1.97 -1.71
CA ARG A 49 0.47 3.07 -0.75
C ARG A 49 0.55 4.42 -1.45
N PRO A 50 0.65 5.55 -0.72
CA PRO A 50 0.99 6.83 -1.31
C PRO A 50 2.38 6.76 -1.95
N HIS A 51 2.48 7.18 -3.22
CA HIS A 51 3.75 7.33 -3.92
C HIS A 51 3.89 8.79 -4.38
N PRO A 52 5.06 9.44 -4.18
CA PRO A 52 5.29 10.79 -4.68
C PRO A 52 5.03 10.88 -6.17
N ASP A 53 4.37 11.96 -6.59
CA ASP A 53 4.10 12.28 -8.00
C ASP A 53 3.22 11.27 -8.76
N ILE A 54 2.57 10.34 -8.05
CA ILE A 54 1.69 9.33 -8.65
C ILE A 54 0.26 9.54 -8.16
N HIS A 55 -0.65 9.65 -9.12
CA HIS A 55 -2.06 9.79 -8.85
C HIS A 55 -2.69 8.40 -8.71
N ASN A 56 -3.04 8.03 -7.47
CA ASN A 56 -3.71 6.78 -7.13
C ASN A 56 -4.80 7.02 -6.08
N ASP A 57 -5.48 5.96 -5.63
CA ASP A 57 -6.53 6.03 -4.62
C ASP A 57 -6.08 6.74 -3.31
N PHE A 58 -4.79 6.80 -2.98
CA PHE A 58 -4.31 7.54 -1.80
C PHE A 58 -4.16 9.05 -2.05
N THR A 59 -3.90 9.43 -3.30
CA THR A 59 -3.75 10.83 -3.72
C THR A 59 -5.11 11.51 -3.90
N ASP A 60 -6.13 10.75 -4.33
CA ASP A 60 -7.50 11.26 -4.54
C ASP A 60 -8.31 11.39 -3.24
N PHE A 61 -8.17 10.44 -2.31
CA PHE A 61 -9.04 10.38 -1.13
C PHE A 61 -8.40 10.98 0.14
N LEU A 62 -7.22 11.62 0.04
CA LEU A 62 -6.46 12.12 1.21
C LEU A 62 -6.43 11.11 2.37
N LEU A 63 -6.30 9.82 2.04
CA LEU A 63 -6.15 8.76 3.03
C LEU A 63 -4.81 8.98 3.71
N GLN A 64 -4.82 9.79 4.78
CA GLN A 64 -3.63 10.10 5.55
C GLN A 64 -3.02 8.77 6.01
N PRO A 65 -1.70 8.56 5.83
CA PRO A 65 -1.06 7.43 6.48
C PRO A 65 -1.36 7.56 7.98
N SER A 66 -2.01 6.54 8.54
CA SER A 66 -2.18 6.48 9.99
C SER A 66 -0.79 6.60 10.60
N VAL A 67 -0.59 7.65 11.40
CA VAL A 67 0.66 7.83 12.12
C VAL A 67 0.81 6.60 12.99
N GLN A 68 1.71 5.69 12.64
CA GLN A 68 2.07 4.60 13.55
C GLN A 68 2.57 5.29 14.83
N PRO A 69 1.96 5.02 16.00
CA PRO A 69 2.51 5.52 17.25
C PRO A 69 3.94 4.99 17.34
N THR A 70 4.89 5.92 17.40
CA THR A 70 6.30 5.59 17.60
C THR A 70 6.37 4.82 18.92
N PRO A 71 7.02 3.64 18.97
CA PRO A 71 7.29 2.99 20.25
C PRO A 71 8.02 4.00 21.14
N PRO A 72 7.66 4.13 22.43
CA PRO A 72 8.35 5.05 23.32
C PRO A 72 9.85 4.73 23.27
N ALA A 73 10.66 5.75 22.98
CA ALA A 73 12.10 5.62 22.84
C ALA A 73 12.66 4.85 24.05
N ALA A 74 13.41 3.78 23.77
CA ALA A 74 14.08 3.02 24.81
C ALA A 74 14.94 3.98 25.66
N PRO A 75 14.95 3.84 27.00
CA PRO A 75 15.73 4.71 27.87
C PRO A 75 17.20 4.62 27.46
N LYS A 76 17.83 5.78 27.25
CA LYS A 76 19.25 5.91 26.96
C LYS A 76 20.04 5.18 28.08
N PRO A 77 20.98 4.28 27.76
CA PRO A 77 21.78 3.62 28.79
C PRO A 77 22.57 4.68 29.59
N PRO A 78 22.75 4.48 30.91
CA PRO A 78 23.42 5.45 31.76
C PRO A 78 24.88 5.63 31.31
N ALA A 79 25.35 6.87 31.29
CA ALA A 79 26.75 7.19 31.03
C ALA A 79 27.62 6.56 32.12
N HIS A 80 28.61 5.75 31.73
CA HIS A 80 29.62 5.27 32.66
C HIS A 80 30.46 6.46 33.17
N PRO A 81 30.72 6.58 34.48
CA PRO A 81 31.70 7.54 34.96
C PRO A 81 33.10 7.04 34.58
N THR A 82 33.77 7.75 33.68
CA THR A 82 35.22 7.60 33.48
C THR A 82 35.91 8.13 34.73
N GLY A 83 36.24 7.22 35.65
CA GLY A 83 37.23 7.49 36.68
C GLY A 83 38.61 7.29 36.07
N GLU A 84 39.38 8.37 35.91
CA GLU A 84 40.83 8.29 35.81
C GLU A 84 41.43 8.58 37.19
N LEU A 85 42.42 7.74 37.52
CA LEU A 85 43.26 7.77 38.71
C LEU A 85 44.26 8.93 38.68
#